data_AF-A0A5J4U5T6-F1
#
_entry.id   AF-A0A5J4U5T6-F1
#
_cell.length_a   1.000
_cell.length_b   1.000
_cell.length_c   1.000
_cell.angle_alpha   90.00
_cell.angle_beta   90.00
_cell.angle_gamma   90.00
#
_symmetry.space_group_name_H-M   'P 1'
#
loop_
_entity.id
_entity.type
_entity.pdbx_description
1 polymer ?
#
loop_
_entity_poly.entity_id
_entity_poly.type
_entity_poly.pdbx_seq_one_letter_code
_entity_poly.pdbx_strand_id
1 'polypeptide(L)'
;IARSATETGNSSIQLGCSRSSNTGVIAGQQSIFSPPDTATINPYGFVIAVASQAGDNTRGIQISPDGNKLSFNGSVIAGTGATNGASNGSVNYSAGNPILWGANSVDTNGGFYSNGNNVYWRAHPLTMGSVPP
;
A
#
# COMPACT_ATOMS: atom_id res chain seq x y z
N ILE A 1 12.58 24.71 -0.73
CA ILE A 1 11.80 25.95 -0.45
C ILE A 1 10.52 25.54 0.26
N ALA A 2 10.21 26.11 1.43
CA ALA A 2 8.92 25.93 2.10
C ALA A 2 7.97 27.07 1.73
N ARG A 3 6.67 26.79 1.57
CA ARG A 3 5.58 27.79 1.35
C ARG A 3 4.27 27.27 1.93
N SER A 4 3.42 28.18 2.42
CA SER A 4 2.01 27.92 2.73
C SER A 4 1.14 29.01 2.08
N ALA A 5 -0.11 28.69 1.74
CA ALA A 5 -1.12 29.70 1.45
C ALA A 5 -1.68 30.28 2.75
N THR A 6 -2.33 31.44 2.67
CA THR A 6 -2.87 32.15 3.85
C THR A 6 -4.20 31.58 4.36
N GLU A 7 -5.02 30.97 3.49
CA GLU A 7 -6.42 30.64 3.82
C GLU A 7 -6.82 29.20 3.43
N THR A 8 -6.42 28.70 2.24
CA THR A 8 -6.78 27.38 1.71
C THR A 8 -6.05 26.18 2.36
N GLY A 9 -5.36 26.38 3.48
CA GLY A 9 -4.69 25.32 4.27
C GLY A 9 -3.48 24.63 3.63
N ASN A 10 -3.23 24.79 2.32
CA ASN A 10 -2.14 24.09 1.64
C ASN A 10 -0.75 24.57 2.06
N SER A 11 0.18 23.62 2.20
CA SER A 11 1.59 23.87 2.47
C SER A 11 2.47 22.93 1.63
N SER A 12 3.69 23.35 1.29
CA SER A 12 4.63 22.55 0.51
C SER A 12 6.10 22.82 0.84
N ILE A 13 6.92 21.78 0.77
CA ILE A 13 8.37 21.81 0.78
C ILE A 13 8.87 21.24 -0.55
N GLN A 14 9.45 22.12 -1.37
CA GLN A 14 10.06 21.77 -2.65
C GLN A 14 11.54 21.41 -2.47
N LEU A 15 11.95 20.25 -3.00
CA LEU A 15 13.29 19.67 -2.97
C LEU A 15 13.85 19.58 -4.41
N GLY A 16 15.15 19.79 -4.60
CA GLY A 16 15.71 19.92 -5.95
C GLY A 16 15.19 21.19 -6.65
N CYS A 17 15.41 22.35 -6.02
CA CYS A 17 15.04 23.65 -6.57
C CYS A 17 16.18 24.28 -7.36
N SER A 18 15.86 25.26 -8.21
CA SER A 18 16.88 26.17 -8.74
C SER A 18 17.54 26.94 -7.59
N ARG A 19 18.83 27.27 -7.73
CA ARG A 19 19.55 28.17 -6.81
C ARG A 19 19.23 29.65 -7.04
N SER A 20 18.63 30.00 -8.19
CA SER A 20 18.37 31.38 -8.60
C SER A 20 16.90 31.70 -8.90
N SER A 21 16.02 30.70 -9.00
CA SER A 21 14.57 30.90 -9.14
C SER A 21 13.80 30.32 -7.94
N ASN A 22 12.87 31.12 -7.42
CA ASN A 22 11.88 30.72 -6.42
C ASN A 22 10.48 30.48 -7.03
N THR A 23 10.33 30.56 -8.37
CA THR A 23 9.09 30.32 -9.13
C THR A 23 9.26 29.24 -10.20
N GLY A 24 8.13 28.71 -10.68
CA GLY A 24 8.07 27.61 -11.64
C GLY A 24 8.36 26.23 -11.02
N VAL A 25 8.26 25.20 -11.86
CA VAL A 25 8.63 23.81 -11.57
C VAL A 25 9.78 23.43 -12.50
N ILE A 26 10.78 22.70 -12.00
CA ILE A 26 11.87 22.16 -12.83
C ILE A 26 11.82 20.63 -12.87
N ALA A 27 12.32 20.04 -13.96
CA ALA A 27 12.36 18.59 -14.13
C ALA A 27 13.12 17.92 -12.98
N GLY A 28 12.54 16.84 -12.42
CA GLY A 28 13.10 16.12 -11.28
C GLY A 28 12.88 16.77 -9.90
N GLN A 29 12.31 17.98 -9.82
CA GLN A 29 11.90 18.59 -8.55
C GLN A 29 10.88 17.70 -7.83
N GLN A 30 11.07 17.51 -6.52
CA GLN A 30 10.11 16.78 -5.67
C GLN A 30 9.38 17.73 -4.73
N SER A 31 8.10 17.44 -4.49
CA SER A 31 7.19 18.19 -3.65
C SER A 31 6.70 17.29 -2.51
N ILE A 32 7.05 17.64 -1.28
CA ILE A 32 6.35 17.17 -0.07
C ILE A 32 5.27 18.22 0.21
N PHE A 33 3.99 17.88 0.17
CA PHE A 33 2.93 18.87 0.33
C PHE A 33 1.61 18.32 0.87
N SER A 34 0.81 19.22 1.43
CA SER A 34 -0.60 18.98 1.74
C SER A 34 -1.49 19.73 0.74
N PRO A 35 -2.39 19.05 0.01
CA PRO A 35 -3.35 19.69 -0.88
C PRO A 35 -4.29 20.62 -0.12
N PRO A 36 -4.81 21.69 -0.77
CA PRO A 36 -5.77 22.59 -0.14
C PRO A 36 -7.09 21.89 0.19
N ASP A 37 -7.86 22.53 1.06
CA ASP A 37 -9.27 22.21 1.37
C ASP A 37 -10.15 21.97 0.13
N THR A 38 -9.89 22.77 -0.90
CA THR A 38 -10.60 22.86 -2.19
C THR A 38 -10.09 21.87 -3.24
N ALA A 39 -9.11 21.01 -2.91
CA ALA A 39 -8.59 20.03 -3.85
C ALA A 39 -9.60 18.90 -4.13
N THR A 40 -9.89 18.62 -5.40
CA THR A 40 -10.70 17.45 -5.81
C THR A 40 -10.01 16.12 -5.49
N ILE A 41 -8.69 16.14 -5.29
CA ILE A 41 -7.86 14.96 -5.05
C ILE A 41 -7.13 15.13 -3.72
N ASN A 42 -7.44 14.24 -2.77
CA ASN A 42 -6.82 14.14 -1.44
C ASN A 42 -6.76 15.47 -0.64
N PRO A 43 -7.85 16.26 -0.54
CA PRO A 43 -7.86 17.54 0.18
C PRO A 43 -7.49 17.36 1.65
N TYR A 44 -6.61 18.21 2.19
CA TYR A 44 -5.97 18.06 3.51
C TYR A 44 -5.07 16.81 3.70
N GLY A 45 -4.86 16.00 2.66
CA GLY A 45 -3.98 14.82 2.75
C GLY A 45 -2.49 15.17 2.87
N PHE A 46 -1.63 14.17 2.81
CA PHE A 46 -0.17 14.33 2.76
C PHE A 46 0.42 13.56 1.59
N VAL A 47 1.25 14.24 0.79
CA VAL A 47 1.70 13.75 -0.51
C VAL A 47 3.19 14.01 -0.72
N ILE A 48 3.90 13.00 -1.26
CA ILE A 48 5.29 13.12 -1.71
C ILE A 48 5.38 12.64 -3.16
N ALA A 49 5.55 13.58 -4.10
CA ALA A 49 5.58 13.29 -5.54
C ALA A 49 6.62 14.15 -6.28
N VAL A 50 6.83 13.87 -7.58
CA VAL A 50 7.45 14.85 -8.48
C VAL A 50 6.54 16.08 -8.54
N ALA A 51 7.08 17.30 -8.48
CA ALA A 51 6.30 18.51 -8.30
C ALA A 51 5.28 18.79 -9.44
N SER A 52 5.57 18.36 -10.67
CA SER A 52 4.63 18.41 -11.80
C SER A 52 3.52 17.34 -11.74
N GLN A 53 3.62 16.39 -10.81
CA GLN A 53 2.68 15.29 -10.59
C GLN A 53 2.01 15.37 -9.20
N ALA A 54 2.17 16.50 -8.51
CA ALA A 54 1.70 16.72 -7.15
C ALA A 54 0.18 16.43 -6.97
N GLY A 55 -0.65 16.96 -7.87
CA GLY A 55 -2.11 16.80 -7.81
C GLY A 55 -2.66 15.45 -8.29
N ASP A 56 -1.82 14.46 -8.57
CA ASP A 56 -2.22 13.18 -9.15
C ASP A 56 -2.12 12.03 -8.12
N ASN A 57 -3.25 11.41 -7.79
CA ASN A 57 -3.32 10.30 -6.84
C ASN A 57 -2.76 8.96 -7.37
N THR A 58 -2.48 8.87 -8.67
CA THR A 58 -1.76 7.73 -9.26
C THR A 58 -0.24 7.86 -9.15
N ARG A 59 0.26 8.93 -8.50
CA ARG A 59 1.68 9.30 -8.47
C ARG A 59 2.20 9.55 -7.05
N GLY A 60 3.43 9.13 -6.80
CA GLY A 60 4.13 9.39 -5.53
C GLY A 60 3.56 8.60 -4.34
N ILE A 61 3.88 9.03 -3.13
CA ILE A 61 3.26 8.55 -1.88
C ILE A 61 2.08 9.45 -1.56
N GLN A 62 0.94 8.86 -1.22
CA GLN A 62 -0.32 9.53 -0.88
C GLN A 62 -0.86 8.95 0.43
N ILE A 63 -1.05 9.79 1.45
CA ILE A 63 -1.74 9.47 2.71
C ILE A 63 -3.05 10.26 2.74
N SER A 64 -4.16 9.61 3.12
CA SER A 64 -5.47 10.24 3.26
C SER A 64 -5.58 11.17 4.48
N PRO A 65 -6.56 12.08 4.52
CA PRO A 65 -6.64 13.12 5.57
C PRO A 65 -7.00 12.55 6.95
N ASP A 66 -7.67 11.41 6.96
CA ASP A 66 -8.01 10.62 8.14
C ASP A 66 -6.90 9.64 8.56
N GLY A 67 -5.79 9.59 7.82
CA GLY A 67 -4.67 8.65 8.03
C GLY A 67 -4.95 7.20 7.69
N ASN A 68 -6.20 6.82 7.35
CA ASN A 68 -6.63 5.43 7.21
C ASN A 68 -6.12 4.73 5.93
N LYS A 69 -5.68 5.50 4.92
CA LYS A 69 -5.23 4.96 3.62
C LYS A 69 -3.85 5.49 3.26
N LEU A 70 -2.92 4.56 3.04
CA LEU A 70 -1.58 4.81 2.48
C LEU A 70 -1.50 4.15 1.11
N SER A 71 -1.01 4.88 0.11
CA SER A 71 -0.79 4.37 -1.26
C SER A 71 0.49 4.91 -1.88
N PHE A 72 1.04 4.13 -2.84
CA PHE A 72 2.21 4.49 -3.64
C PHE A 72 1.92 4.24 -5.13
N ASN A 73 2.05 5.29 -5.93
CA ASN A 73 1.70 5.30 -7.37
C ASN A 73 0.33 4.65 -7.65
N GLY A 74 -0.72 5.08 -6.93
CA GLY A 74 -2.08 4.54 -7.02
C GLY A 74 -2.32 3.19 -6.33
N SER A 75 -1.28 2.37 -6.09
CA SER A 75 -1.40 1.08 -5.39
C SER A 75 -1.56 1.28 -3.89
N VAL A 76 -2.60 0.69 -3.29
CA VAL A 76 -2.90 0.83 -1.85
C VAL A 76 -2.02 -0.14 -1.04
N ILE A 77 -1.22 0.42 -0.13
CA ILE A 77 -0.32 -0.33 0.75
C ILE A 77 -1.02 -0.70 2.05
N ALA A 78 -1.79 0.23 2.63
CA ALA A 78 -2.57 0.02 3.84
C ALA A 78 -3.91 0.77 3.77
N GLY A 79 -4.92 0.27 4.47
CA GLY A 79 -6.29 0.78 4.45
C GLY A 79 -7.22 0.06 3.49
N THR A 80 -8.43 0.57 3.34
CA THR A 80 -9.47 -0.01 2.48
C THR A 80 -9.00 -0.09 1.02
N GLY A 81 -9.00 -1.32 0.48
CA GLY A 81 -8.50 -1.62 -0.87
C GLY A 81 -7.03 -2.05 -0.94
N ALA A 82 -6.33 -2.22 0.18
CA ALA A 82 -4.99 -2.81 0.20
C ALA A 82 -5.02 -4.34 -0.04
N THR A 83 -4.56 -4.79 -1.21
CA THR A 83 -4.53 -6.21 -1.60
C THR A 83 -3.39 -7.01 -0.92
N ASN A 84 -2.51 -6.33 -0.17
CA ASN A 84 -1.27 -6.91 0.38
C ASN A 84 -1.46 -7.64 1.72
N GLY A 85 -2.69 -7.76 2.21
CA GLY A 85 -3.06 -8.66 3.31
C GLY A 85 -3.08 -10.13 2.87
N ALA A 86 -1.91 -10.75 2.70
CA ALA A 86 -1.73 -12.19 2.48
C ALA A 86 -2.46 -12.80 1.25
N SER A 87 -2.51 -12.09 0.12
CA SER A 87 -3.04 -12.65 -1.15
C SER A 87 -2.20 -13.83 -1.70
N ASN A 88 -0.91 -13.94 -1.34
CA ASN A 88 -0.14 -15.19 -1.47
C ASN A 88 1.18 -15.14 -0.68
N GLY A 89 1.56 -16.23 0.01
CA GLY A 89 2.94 -16.47 0.48
C GLY A 89 3.20 -16.55 2.01
N SER A 90 3.60 -17.75 2.47
CA SER A 90 4.47 -18.01 3.63
C SER A 90 4.05 -17.53 5.04
N VAL A 91 3.23 -18.31 5.74
CA VAL A 91 3.17 -18.32 7.21
C VAL A 91 4.32 -19.18 7.75
N ASN A 92 5.37 -18.57 8.33
CA ASN A 92 6.55 -19.31 8.83
C ASN A 92 6.40 -19.83 10.28
N TYR A 93 5.68 -19.13 11.16
CA TYR A 93 5.45 -19.55 12.55
C TYR A 93 4.13 -18.97 13.09
N SER A 94 3.39 -19.77 13.87
CA SER A 94 2.11 -19.38 14.49
C SER A 94 1.87 -20.12 15.81
N ALA A 95 2.87 -20.15 16.69
CA ALA A 95 2.74 -20.79 17.99
C ALA A 95 1.61 -20.14 18.80
N GLY A 96 0.62 -20.93 19.22
CA GLY A 96 -0.53 -20.48 20.01
C GLY A 96 -1.65 -19.78 19.23
N ASN A 97 -1.54 -19.58 17.91
CA ASN A 97 -2.56 -18.92 17.10
C ASN A 97 -3.03 -19.81 15.93
N PRO A 98 -4.34 -19.85 15.59
CA PRO A 98 -4.83 -20.58 14.42
C PRO A 98 -4.19 -20.07 13.13
N ILE A 99 -3.58 -20.96 12.34
CA ILE A 99 -3.08 -20.62 11.01
C ILE A 99 -4.27 -20.49 10.06
N LEU A 100 -4.68 -19.25 9.79
CA LEU A 100 -5.70 -18.97 8.78
C LEU A 100 -5.07 -19.06 7.38
N TRP A 101 -5.11 -20.25 6.79
CA TRP A 101 -4.85 -20.43 5.37
C TRP A 101 -5.82 -19.61 4.51
N GLY A 102 -5.39 -19.27 3.29
CA GLY A 102 -6.12 -18.38 2.38
C GLY A 102 -7.43 -18.95 1.83
N ALA A 103 -8.06 -18.17 0.95
CA ALA A 103 -9.32 -18.54 0.30
C ALA A 103 -9.23 -19.90 -0.43
N ASN A 104 -10.37 -20.60 -0.49
CA ASN A 104 -10.51 -21.93 -1.09
C ASN A 104 -9.86 -22.01 -2.49
N SER A 105 -8.77 -22.76 -2.60
CA SER A 105 -8.15 -23.04 -3.89
C SER A 105 -8.64 -24.39 -4.42
N VAL A 106 -9.50 -24.32 -5.44
CA VAL A 106 -9.90 -25.49 -6.25
C VAL A 106 -8.96 -25.73 -7.43
N ASP A 107 -7.94 -24.89 -7.62
CA ASP A 107 -6.86 -25.18 -8.56
C ASP A 107 -6.00 -26.34 -8.03
N THR A 108 -5.62 -27.23 -8.93
CA THR A 108 -4.86 -28.44 -8.61
C THR A 108 -3.36 -28.29 -8.91
N ASN A 109 -2.91 -27.14 -9.44
CA ASN A 109 -1.50 -26.85 -9.75
C ASN A 109 -0.61 -26.53 -8.51
N GLY A 110 -0.93 -27.11 -7.35
CA GLY A 110 -0.20 -26.93 -6.09
C GLY A 110 -0.01 -28.24 -5.32
N GLY A 111 1.02 -28.30 -4.47
CA GLY A 111 1.29 -29.48 -3.62
C GLY A 111 0.21 -29.73 -2.55
N PHE A 112 -0.45 -28.65 -2.11
CA PHE A 112 -1.62 -28.63 -1.24
C PHE A 112 -2.72 -27.77 -1.86
N TYR A 113 -3.99 -28.15 -1.68
CA TYR A 113 -5.17 -27.37 -2.07
C TYR A 113 -6.33 -27.60 -1.07
N SER A 114 -7.41 -26.82 -1.15
CA SER A 114 -8.48 -26.80 -0.15
C SER A 114 -9.88 -26.52 -0.71
N ASN A 115 -10.90 -27.15 -0.11
CA ASN A 115 -12.32 -26.90 -0.42
C ASN A 115 -13.11 -26.42 0.80
N GLY A 116 -12.48 -25.61 1.66
CA GLY A 116 -13.01 -25.14 2.94
C GLY A 116 -12.98 -26.18 4.04
N ASN A 117 -13.53 -27.38 3.77
CA ASN A 117 -13.67 -28.43 4.77
C ASN A 117 -12.44 -29.37 4.85
N ASN A 118 -11.67 -29.54 3.77
CA ASN A 118 -10.58 -30.53 3.70
C ASN A 118 -9.27 -29.95 3.13
N VAL A 119 -8.15 -30.54 3.59
CA VAL A 119 -6.78 -30.38 3.08
C VAL A 119 -6.43 -31.59 2.20
N TYR A 120 -5.65 -31.42 1.14
CA TYR A 120 -5.25 -32.52 0.24
C TYR A 120 -3.74 -32.53 -0.08
N TRP A 121 -3.02 -33.67 0.10
CA TRP A 121 -1.69 -33.90 -0.52
C TRP A 121 -1.86 -34.31 -2.00
N ARG A 122 -1.09 -33.69 -2.92
CA ARG A 122 -1.04 -34.12 -4.35
C ARG A 122 0.26 -34.77 -4.78
N ALA A 123 1.42 -34.25 -4.32
CA ALA A 123 2.72 -34.61 -4.87
C ALA A 123 3.03 -36.11 -4.77
N HIS A 124 2.62 -36.69 -3.64
CA HIS A 124 2.49 -38.11 -3.38
C HIS A 124 1.22 -38.30 -2.51
N PRO A 125 0.77 -39.54 -2.27
CA PRO A 125 0.18 -39.96 -0.97
C PRO A 125 0.91 -39.36 0.43
N LEU A 126 0.23 -38.89 2.61
CA LEU A 126 0.68 -38.56 4.04
C LEU A 126 0.72 -39.83 4.93
N THR A 127 1.87 -40.51 5.04
CA THR A 127 2.05 -41.69 5.91
C THR A 127 2.17 -41.25 7.36
N MET A 128 1.07 -41.31 8.10
CA MET A 128 1.04 -40.95 9.51
C MET A 128 1.47 -42.14 10.38
N GLY A 129 2.39 -41.89 11.32
CA GLY A 129 2.74 -42.86 12.35
C GLY A 129 1.62 -42.94 13.40
N SER A 130 1.33 -44.15 13.89
CA SER A 130 0.40 -44.34 15.00
C SER A 130 1.05 -43.89 16.32
N VAL A 131 0.43 -42.92 17.00
CA VAL A 131 0.73 -42.63 18.40
C VAL A 131 -0.07 -43.62 19.27
N PRO A 132 0.56 -44.42 20.15
CA PRO A 132 -0.16 -45.26 21.10
C PRO A 132 -0.99 -44.43 22.10
N PRO A 133 -2.09 -44.99 22.64
CA PRO A 133 -2.91 -44.34 23.66
C PRO A 133 -2.21 -44.27 25.03
#